data_AF-A0A5A7NGF1-F1
#
_entry.id   AF-A0A5A7NGF1-F1
#
_cell.length_a   1.000
_cell.length_b   1.000
_cell.length_c   1.000
_cell.angle_alpha   90.00
_cell.angle_beta   90.00
_cell.angle_gamma   90.00
#
_symmetry.space_group_name_H-M   'P 1'
#
loop_
_entity.id
_entity.type
_entity.pdbx_description
1 polymer ?
#
loop_
_entity_poly.entity_id
_entity_poly.type
_entity_poly.pdbx_seq_one_letter_code
_entity_poly.pdbx_strand_id
1 'polypeptide(L)'
;MFHEEERPRQLLDDRMVVQFAYYGYHEDEPLAGAQPQWTKHWVDRKTLPLLIAVTFEDEHGETVAPALEIRPVFVDRRRLPPAS
;
A
#
# COMPACT_ATOMS: atom_id res chain seq x y z
N MET A 1 22.94 3.59 -21.73
CA MET A 1 21.52 3.23 -21.78
C MET A 1 20.80 4.20 -20.88
N PHE A 2 19.96 5.06 -21.46
CA PHE A 2 19.16 6.03 -20.70
C PHE A 2 17.98 5.27 -20.09
N HIS A 3 17.77 5.42 -18.79
CA HIS A 3 16.53 5.00 -18.13
C HIS A 3 15.39 5.71 -18.85
N GLU A 4 14.41 4.96 -19.37
CA GLU A 4 13.13 5.53 -19.74
C GLU A 4 12.62 6.31 -18.53
N GLU A 5 12.55 7.64 -18.64
CA GLU A 5 11.85 8.44 -17.65
C GLU A 5 10.42 7.89 -17.59
N GLU A 6 10.04 7.29 -16.46
CA GLU A 6 8.67 6.82 -16.22
C GLU A 6 7.72 7.99 -16.41
N ARG A 7 7.16 8.11 -17.63
CA ARG A 7 6.12 9.09 -17.89
C ARG A 7 4.90 8.70 -17.05
N PRO A 8 4.29 9.64 -16.31
CA PRO A 8 3.05 9.36 -15.59
C PRO A 8 2.03 8.74 -16.54
N ARG A 9 1.60 7.51 -16.22
CA ARG A 9 0.55 6.81 -16.96
C ARG A 9 -0.76 6.98 -16.21
N GLN A 10 -1.79 7.45 -16.90
CA GLN A 10 -3.14 7.40 -16.36
C GLN A 10 -3.56 5.94 -16.21
N LEU A 11 -3.75 5.50 -14.97
CA LEU A 11 -4.23 4.16 -14.65
C LEU A 11 -5.74 4.14 -14.43
N LEU A 12 -6.33 5.28 -14.06
CA LEU A 12 -7.70 5.40 -13.55
C LEU A 12 -8.41 6.60 -14.18
N ASP A 13 -9.74 6.52 -14.29
CA ASP A 13 -10.61 7.61 -14.75
C ASP A 13 -10.78 8.69 -13.65
N ASP A 14 -11.07 9.92 -14.05
CA ASP A 14 -11.15 11.10 -13.19
C ASP A 14 -12.32 11.04 -12.18
N ARG A 15 -13.26 10.12 -12.40
CA ARG A 15 -14.43 9.89 -11.54
C ARG A 15 -14.19 8.88 -10.42
N MET A 16 -13.03 8.24 -10.41
CA MET A 16 -12.72 7.19 -9.45
C MET A 16 -11.87 7.71 -8.30
N VAL A 17 -12.34 7.49 -7.08
CA VAL A 17 -11.65 7.77 -5.84
C VAL A 17 -11.00 6.48 -5.35
N VAL A 18 -9.70 6.54 -5.07
CA VAL A 18 -8.94 5.41 -4.50
C VAL A 18 -8.76 5.64 -3.00
N GLN A 19 -9.27 4.71 -2.20
CA GLN A 19 -9.10 4.74 -0.75
C GLN A 19 -8.09 3.68 -0.31
N PHE A 20 -7.31 4.02 0.71
CA PHE A 20 -6.33 3.12 1.30
C PHE A 20 -6.62 2.92 2.78
N ALA A 21 -6.58 1.65 3.20
CA ALA A 21 -6.56 1.27 4.61
C ALA A 21 -5.35 0.37 4.86
N TYR A 22 -4.70 0.57 6.00
CA TYR A 22 -3.44 -0.09 6.34
C TYR A 22 -3.63 -0.87 7.63
N TYR A 23 -3.21 -2.14 7.63
CA TYR A 23 -3.25 -3.00 8.80
C TYR A 23 -1.83 -3.23 9.31
N GLY A 24 -1.57 -2.92 10.58
CA GLY A 24 -0.26 -3.17 11.17
C GLY A 24 -0.12 -2.69 12.61
N TYR A 25 1.09 -2.83 13.14
CA TYR A 25 1.42 -2.47 14.53
C TYR A 25 1.73 -0.98 14.67
N HIS A 26 1.28 -0.38 15.77
CA HIS A 26 1.70 0.96 16.19
C HIS A 26 3.13 0.94 16.72
N GLU A 27 3.95 1.92 16.33
CA GLU A 27 5.37 1.94 16.72
C GLU A 27 5.57 2.25 18.21
N ASP A 28 4.59 2.93 18.83
CA ASP A 28 4.63 3.31 20.23
C ASP A 28 4.17 2.20 21.18
N GLU A 29 3.66 1.08 20.65
CA GLU A 29 3.27 -0.07 21.48
C GLU A 29 4.44 -1.06 21.62
N PRO A 30 4.80 -1.47 22.85
CA PRO A 30 5.73 -2.58 23.02
C PRO A 30 5.14 -3.82 22.34
N LEU A 31 5.88 -4.40 21.39
CA LEU A 31 5.42 -5.53 20.55
C LEU A 31 4.94 -6.75 21.34
N ALA A 32 5.30 -6.86 22.62
CA ALA A 32 4.79 -7.88 23.52
C ALA A 32 3.30 -7.65 23.83
N GLY A 33 2.43 -8.31 23.07
CA GLY A 33 0.97 -8.25 23.26
C GLY A 33 0.25 -7.19 22.43
N ALA A 34 0.98 -6.38 21.66
CA ALA A 34 0.39 -5.45 20.70
C ALA A 34 -0.45 -6.20 19.65
N GLN A 35 -1.65 -5.70 19.36
CA GLN A 35 -2.49 -6.23 18.29
C GLN A 35 -2.45 -5.30 17.09
N PRO A 36 -2.32 -5.83 15.86
CA PRO A 36 -2.37 -4.98 14.68
C PRO A 36 -3.77 -4.42 14.48
N GLN A 37 -3.85 -3.17 14.02
CA GLN A 37 -5.09 -2.42 13.86
C GLN A 37 -5.17 -1.80 12.46
N TRP A 38 -6.39 -1.48 12.02
CA TRP A 38 -6.64 -0.76 10.78
C TRP A 38 -6.51 0.75 10.99
N THR A 39 -5.80 1.42 10.09
CA THR A 39 -5.66 2.88 10.04
C THR A 39 -5.84 3.38 8.61
N LYS A 40 -6.32 4.62 8.45
CA LYS A 40 -6.42 5.30 7.14
C LYS A 40 -5.12 6.00 6.72
N HIS A 41 -4.18 6.16 7.65
CA HIS A 41 -2.92 6.85 7.40
C HIS A 41 -1.75 6.00 7.89
N TRP A 42 -0.72 5.91 7.05
CA TRP A 42 0.55 5.25 7.36
C TRP A 42 1.69 6.25 7.19
N VAL A 43 1.91 7.08 8.20
CA VAL A 43 2.91 8.17 8.18
C VAL A 43 3.96 7.89 9.24
N ASP A 44 5.23 8.17 8.92
CA ASP A 44 6.38 8.16 9.84
C ASP A 44 6.68 6.83 10.53
N ARG A 45 6.35 5.69 9.88
CA ARG A 45 6.68 4.36 10.42
C ARG A 45 7.97 3.81 9.80
N LYS A 46 8.92 3.38 10.65
CA LYS A 46 10.09 2.56 10.32
C LYS A 46 9.71 1.17 9.81
N THR A 47 8.46 0.76 10.01
CA THR A 47 7.92 -0.53 9.59
C THR A 47 6.89 -0.40 8.47
N LEU A 48 6.87 -1.39 7.57
CA LEU A 48 5.81 -1.53 6.57
C LEU A 48 4.53 -2.06 7.24
N PRO A 49 3.34 -1.70 6.72
CA PRO A 49 2.11 -2.33 7.14
C PRO A 49 2.14 -3.82 6.76
N LEU A 50 1.43 -4.65 7.53
CA LEU A 50 1.28 -6.08 7.24
C LEU A 50 0.39 -6.33 6.02
N LEU A 51 -0.62 -5.48 5.84
CA LEU A 51 -1.58 -5.54 4.73
C LEU A 51 -2.02 -4.12 4.38
N ILE A 52 -2.23 -3.87 3.10
CA ILE A 52 -2.84 -2.65 2.57
C ILE A 52 -4.09 -3.08 1.81
N ALA A 53 -5.25 -2.60 2.21
CA ALA A 53 -6.48 -2.74 1.48
C ALA A 53 -6.71 -1.48 0.63
N VAL A 54 -7.05 -1.68 -0.63
CA VAL A 54 -7.36 -0.62 -1.59
C VAL A 54 -8.79 -0.81 -2.06
N THR A 55 -9.63 0.20 -1.86
CA THR A 55 -10.99 0.23 -2.41
C THR A 55 -11.10 1.31 -3.49
N PHE A 56 -11.99 1.06 -4.43
CA PHE A 56 -12.23 1.92 -5.57
C PHE A 56 -13.69 2.34 -5.54
N GLU A 57 -13.90 3.63 -5.34
CA GLU A 57 -15.21 4.22 -5.12
C GLU A 57 -15.47 5.30 -6.18
N ASP A 58 -16.74 5.57 -6.48
CA ASP A 58 -17.11 6.79 -7.20
C ASP A 58 -17.23 8.00 -6.24
N GLU A 59 -17.65 9.14 -6.77
CA GLU A 59 -17.88 10.36 -5.99
C GLU A 59 -18.98 10.24 -4.91
N HIS A 60 -19.82 9.21 -4.99
CA HIS A 60 -20.90 8.92 -4.04
C HIS A 60 -20.50 7.87 -2.99
N GLY A 61 -19.30 7.27 -3.10
CA GLY A 61 -18.81 6.21 -2.21
C GLY A 61 -19.24 4.80 -2.62
N GLU A 62 -19.81 4.62 -3.82
CA GLU A 62 -20.21 3.30 -4.32
C GLU A 62 -19.00 2.55 -4.88
N THR A 63 -18.90 1.25 -4.60
CA THR A 63 -17.79 0.43 -5.08
C THR A 63 -17.88 0.22 -6.60
N VAL A 64 -16.86 0.67 -7.33
CA VAL A 64 -16.83 0.60 -8.82
C VAL A 64 -15.87 -0.43 -9.38
N ALA A 65 -14.99 -1.00 -8.56
CA ALA A 65 -14.10 -2.08 -8.95
C ALA A 65 -13.81 -3.03 -7.77
N PRO A 66 -13.35 -4.27 -8.03
CA PRO A 66 -12.96 -5.18 -6.97
C PRO A 66 -11.86 -4.60 -6.07
N ALA A 67 -11.99 -4.79 -4.76
CA ALA A 67 -10.96 -4.39 -3.82
C ALA A 67 -9.64 -5.14 -4.06
N LEU A 68 -8.51 -4.47 -3.81
CA LEU A 68 -7.18 -5.08 -3.88
C LEU A 68 -6.59 -5.21 -2.47
N GLU A 69 -5.95 -6.36 -2.25
CA GLU A 69 -5.14 -6.63 -1.07
C GLU A 69 -3.66 -6.69 -1.46
N ILE A 70 -2.86 -5.80 -0.89
CA ILE A 70 -1.41 -5.77 -1.10
C ILE A 70 -0.74 -6.22 0.20
N ARG A 71 0.11 -7.25 0.13
CA ARG A 71 0.90 -7.77 1.25
C ARG A 71 2.35 -7.40 1.07
N PRO A 72 2.84 -6.33 1.71
CA PRO A 72 4.23 -5.93 1.57
C PRO A 72 5.16 -7.00 2.13
N VAL A 73 6.22 -7.31 1.40
CA VAL A 73 7.26 -8.22 1.85
C VAL A 73 8.60 -7.50 1.83
N PHE A 74 9.36 -7.60 2.91
CA PHE A 74 10.76 -7.17 2.90
C PHE A 74 11.57 -8.19 2.10
N VAL A 75 12.08 -7.77 0.95
CA VAL A 75 12.99 -8.59 0.17
C VAL A 75 14.43 -8.17 0.49
N ASP A 76 15.23 -9.11 0.98
CA ASP A 76 16.68 -8.91 1.05
C ASP A 76 17.22 -8.83 -0.38
N ARG A 77 17.69 -7.65 -0.80
CA ARG A 77 18.23 -7.41 -2.15
C ARG A 77 19.36 -8.36 -2.52
N ARG A 78 20.07 -8.94 -1.55
CA ARG A 78 21.12 -9.95 -1.79
C ARG A 78 20.58 -11.28 -2.32
N ARG A 79 19.27 -11.50 -2.25
CA ARG A 79 18.58 -12.71 -2.71
C ARG A 79 17.84 -12.53 -4.04
N LEU A 80 17.81 -11.32 -4.58
CA LEU A 80 17.24 -11.08 -5.91
C LEU A 80 18.29 -11.38 -6.98
N PRO A 81 17.93 -12.03 -8.09
CA PRO A 81 18.83 -12.16 -9.23
C PRO A 81 19.24 -10.77 -9.72
N PRO A 82 20.45 -10.61 -10.29
CA PRO A 82 20.90 -9.33 -10.81
C PRO A 82 19.85 -8.80 -11.81
N ALA A 83 19.48 -7.52 -11.66
CA ALA A 83 18.57 -6.86 -12.59
C ALA A 83 19.13 -7.02 -14.01
N SER A 84 18.38 -7.71 -14.86
CA SER A 84 18.73 -7.98 -16.26
C SER A 84 18.62 -6.74 -17.12
#